data_AF-A0A4Y8KLN4-F1
#
_entry.id   AF-A0A4Y8KLN4-F1
#
_cell.length_a   1.000
_cell.length_b   1.000
_cell.length_c   1.000
_cell.angle_alpha   90.00
_cell.angle_beta   90.00
_cell.angle_gamma   90.00
#
_symmetry.space_group_name_H-M   'P 1'
#
loop_
_entity.id
_entity.type
_entity.pdbx_description
1 polymer ?
#
loop_
_entity_poly.entity_id
_entity_poly.type
_entity_poly.pdbx_seq_one_letter_code
_entity_poly.pdbx_strand_id
1 'polypeptide(L)' 'MIDRAALRAWLEATCAVQGVPVAVTDAGVVSRVGVLLRGRDVAGQPRSGDRNARLSQLPAGNDPVVVHAPGT' A
#
# COMPACT_ATOMS: atom_id res chain seq x y z
N MET A 1 -22.39 -4.27 4.78
CA MET A 1 -21.58 -3.37 3.92
C MET A 1 -21.05 -2.28 4.84
N ILE A 2 -19.74 -2.07 4.93
CA ILE A 2 -19.21 -0.98 5.78
C ILE A 2 -19.61 0.36 5.13
N ASP A 3 -20.19 1.24 5.92
CA ASP A 3 -20.53 2.59 5.49
C ASP A 3 -19.25 3.39 5.15
N ARG A 4 -19.29 4.16 4.06
CA ARG A 4 -18.11 4.91 3.57
C ARG A 4 -17.72 6.05 4.50
N ALA A 5 -18.68 6.74 5.12
CA ALA A 5 -18.39 7.84 6.04
C ALA A 5 -17.78 7.30 7.34
N ALA A 6 -18.32 6.19 7.85
CA ALA A 6 -17.76 5.49 9.01
C ALA A 6 -16.33 5.01 8.76
N LEU A 7 -16.04 4.44 7.58
CA LEU A 7 -14.69 3.99 7.24
C LEU A 7 -13.69 5.15 7.12
N ARG A 8 -14.13 6.27 6.54
CA ARG A 8 -13.33 7.50 6.48
C ARG A 8 -12.99 8.00 7.87
N ALA A 9 -13.99 8.16 8.74
CA ALA A 9 -13.78 8.67 10.10
C ALA A 9 -12.84 7.76 10.89
N TRP A 10 -13.00 6.45 10.76
CA TRP A 10 -12.09 5.49 11.39
C TRP A 10 -10.65 5.62 10.90
N LEU A 11 -10.43 5.84 9.59
CA LEU A 11 -9.09 6.04 9.03
C LEU A 11 -8.42 7.29 9.58
N GLU A 12 -9.12 8.43 9.53
CA GLU A 12 -8.59 9.71 10.01
C GLU A 12 -8.25 9.63 11.50
N ALA A 13 -9.12 9.02 12.32
CA ALA A 13 -8.87 8.81 13.74
C ALA A 13 -7.68 7.87 14.00
N THR A 14 -7.56 6.77 13.24
CA THR A 14 -6.47 5.79 13.38
C THR A 14 -5.11 6.41 13.06
N CYS A 15 -5.04 7.24 12.03
CA CYS A 15 -3.81 7.95 11.66
C CYS A 15 -3.47 9.05 12.69
N ALA A 16 -4.48 9.75 13.22
CA ALA A 16 -4.27 10.74 14.28
C ALA A 16 -3.68 10.12 15.57
N VAL A 17 -4.15 8.93 15.98
CA VAL A 17 -3.59 8.19 17.14
C VAL A 17 -2.12 7.82 16.94
N GLN A 18 -1.68 7.62 15.70
CA GLN A 18 -0.28 7.33 15.36
C GLN A 18 0.59 8.60 15.26
N GLY A 19 0.02 9.78 15.53
CA GLY A 19 0.72 11.06 15.42
C GLY A 19 0.83 11.59 14.00
N VAL A 20 0.13 11.00 13.03
CA VAL A 20 0.14 11.42 11.61
C VAL A 20 -1.28 11.79 11.19
N PRO A 21 -1.79 12.98 11.53
CA PRO A 21 -3.13 13.38 11.14
C PRO A 21 -3.23 13.49 9.61
N VAL A 22 -4.28 12.88 9.04
CA VAL A 22 -4.58 12.92 7.60
C VAL A 22 -6.03 13.35 7.38
N ALA A 23 -6.31 13.95 6.23
CA ALA A 23 -7.66 14.22 5.76
C ALA A 23 -7.90 13.44 4.46
N VAL A 24 -8.92 12.59 4.42
CA VAL A 24 -9.24 11.79 3.23
C VAL A 24 -10.22 12.55 2.36
N THR A 25 -9.74 13.05 1.23
CA THR A 25 -10.54 13.83 0.27
C THR A 25 -11.09 12.99 -0.89
N ASP A 26 -10.38 11.93 -1.27
CA ASP A 26 -10.75 11.06 -2.39
C ASP A 26 -11.62 9.87 -1.95
N ALA A 27 -12.80 9.73 -2.57
CA ALA A 27 -13.72 8.63 -2.30
C ALA A 27 -13.20 7.27 -2.83
N GLY A 28 -12.28 7.28 -3.80
CA GLY A 28 -11.61 6.09 -4.33
C GLY A 28 -10.70 5.44 -3.29
N VAL A 29 -9.98 6.24 -2.48
CA VAL A 29 -9.13 5.77 -1.37
C VAL A 29 -9.94 4.97 -0.36
N VAL A 30 -11.07 5.51 0.12
CA VAL A 30 -11.97 4.82 1.08
C VAL A 30 -12.43 3.47 0.53
N SER A 31 -12.74 3.42 -0.77
CA SER A 31 -13.19 2.18 -1.43
C SER A 31 -12.09 1.13 -1.51
N ARG A 32 -10.87 1.53 -1.88
CA ARG A 32 -9.71 0.62 -1.96
C ARG A 32 -9.33 0.09 -0.58
N VAL A 33 -9.35 0.94 0.44
CA VAL A 33 -9.08 0.53 1.83
C VAL A 33 -10.15 -0.46 2.30
N GLY A 34 -11.43 -0.20 2.02
CA GLY A 34 -12.50 -1.14 2.35
C GLY A 34 -12.29 -2.52 1.72
N VAL A 35 -11.81 -2.58 0.47
CA VAL A 35 -11.43 -3.83 -0.20
C VAL A 35 -10.23 -4.50 0.48
N LEU A 36 -9.19 -3.74 0.85
CA LEU A 36 -7.99 -4.31 1.51
C LEU A 36 -8.32 -4.87 2.90
N LEU A 37 -9.14 -4.17 3.68
CA LEU A 37 -9.57 -4.63 5.00
C LEU A 37 -10.46 -5.87 4.90
N ARG A 38 -11.29 -5.98 3.85
CA ARG A 38 -12.08 -7.19 3.57
C ARG A 38 -11.23 -8.34 3.03
N GLY A 39 -10.22 -8.04 2.22
CA GLY A 39 -9.29 -9.00 1.64
C GLY A 39 -8.31 -9.61 2.64
N ARG A 40 -8.18 -9.03 3.84
CA ARG A 40 -7.43 -9.64 4.95
C ARG A 40 -8.07 -10.94 5.46
N ASP A 41 -9.35 -11.15 5.16
CA ASP A 41 -10.09 -12.39 5.41
C ASP A 41 -10.00 -13.38 4.22
N VAL A 42 -9.56 -12.91 3.04
CA VAL A 42 -9.56 -13.68 1.79
C VAL A 42 -8.14 -13.74 1.23
N ALA A 43 -7.28 -14.52 1.90
CA ALA A 43 -6.02 -14.96 1.33
C ALA A 43 -6.30 -15.84 0.10
N GLY A 44 -6.44 -15.23 -1.09
CA GLY A 44 -6.53 -15.99 -2.33
C GLY A 44 -7.32 -15.35 -3.47
N GLN A 45 -6.93 -14.16 -3.94
CA GLN A 45 -7.28 -13.82 -5.32
C GLN A 45 -6.14 -13.05 -6.02
N PRO A 46 -5.51 -13.61 -7.06
CA PRO A 46 -4.47 -12.91 -7.82
C PRO A 46 -5.11 -11.75 -8.59
N ARG A 47 -4.55 -10.55 -8.37
CA ARG A 47 -4.96 -9.34 -9.09
C ARG A 47 -4.39 -9.38 -10.50
N SER A 48 -5.27 -9.37 -11.50
CA SER A 48 -4.92 -9.00 -12.87
C SER A 48 -4.45 -7.54 -12.88
N GLY A 49 -3.14 -7.36 -12.77
CA GLY A 49 -2.42 -6.09 -12.78
C GLY A 49 -1.15 -6.18 -13.62
N ASP A 50 -1.14 -7.06 -14.62
CA ASP A 50 0.03 -7.37 -15.46
C ASP A 50 0.07 -6.48 -16.72
N ARG A 51 0.02 -5.16 -16.53
CA ARG A 51 0.25 -4.20 -17.64
C ARG A 51 1.38 -3.21 -17.40
N ASN A 52 1.96 -3.16 -16.19
CA ASN A 52 3.12 -2.30 -15.88
C ASN A 52 4.31 -3.06 -15.26
N ALA A 53 4.23 -4.38 -15.09
CA ALA A 53 5.34 -5.18 -14.56
C ALA A 53 6.56 -5.26 -15.51
N ARG A 54 6.44 -4.83 -16.78
CA ARG A 54 7.55 -4.81 -17.75
C ARG A 54 8.59 -3.71 -17.53
N LEU A 55 8.36 -2.74 -16.64
CA LEU A 55 9.30 -1.63 -16.42
C LEU A 55 10.22 -1.81 -15.19
N SER A 56 9.92 -2.76 -14.30
CA SER A 56 10.82 -3.14 -13.21
C SER A 56 11.57 -4.41 -13.60
N GLN A 57 12.58 -4.26 -14.46
CA GLN A 57 13.54 -5.34 -14.68
C GLN A 57 14.32 -5.53 -13.37
N LEU A 58 14.17 -6.70 -12.76
CA LEU A 58 14.98 -7.16 -11.64
C LEU A 58 16.45 -7.21 -12.10
N PRO A 59 17.44 -6.74 -11.32
CA PRO A 59 18.83 -7.00 -11.66
C PRO A 59 19.02 -8.52 -11.73
N ALA A 60 19.56 -8.99 -12.87
CA ALA A 60 19.81 -10.40 -13.09
C ALA A 60 20.69 -10.90 -11.94
N GLY A 61 20.20 -11.91 -11.21
CA GLY A 61 20.84 -12.41 -10.01
C GLY A 61 22.19 -13.04 -10.32
N ASN A 62 23.25 -12.23 -10.26
CA ASN A 62 24.55 -12.62 -9.72
C ASN A 62 25.58 -11.49 -9.54
N ASP A 63 25.21 -10.21 -9.63
CA ASP A 63 26.18 -9.13 -9.38
C ASP A 63 26.43 -8.94 -7.88
N PRO A 64 27.66 -9.15 -7.37
CA PRO A 64 27.97 -8.80 -6.00
C PRO A 64 27.88 -7.27 -5.86
N VAL A 65 26.98 -6.81 -5.00
CA VAL A 65 26.88 -5.40 -4.61
C VAL A 65 28.15 -5.02 -3.86
N VAL A 66 29.10 -4.38 -4.54
CA VAL A 66 30.29 -3.80 -3.91
C VAL A 66 29.88 -2.46 -3.29
N VAL A 67 29.72 -2.46 -1.97
CA VAL A 67 29.51 -1.25 -1.18
C VAL A 67 30.89 -0.61 -0.93
N HIS A 68 31.23 0.44 -1.66
CA HIS A 68 32.38 1.26 -1.30
C HIS A 68 32.01 2.12 -0.08
N ALA A 69 32.63 1.84 1.07
CA ALA A 69 32.61 2.74 2.21
C ALA A 69 33.35 4.05 1.84
N PRO A 70 32.84 5.23 2.23
CA PRO A 70 33.57 6.48 2.05
C PRO A 70 34.86 6.41 2.88
N GLY A 71 36.00 6.64 2.22
CA GLY A 71 37.33 6.58 2.81
C GLY A 71 37.48 7.51 4.01
N THR A 72 38.15 6.99 5.04
CA THR A 72 38.79 7.77 6.11
C THR A 72 40.14 8.29 5.66
#